data_AF-A0A194AG99-F1
#
_entry.id   AF-A0A194AG99-F1
#
_cell.length_a   1.000
_cell.length_b   1.000
_cell.length_c   1.000
_cell.angle_alpha   90.00
_cell.angle_beta   90.00
_cell.angle_gamma   90.00
#
_symmetry.space_group_name_H-M   'P 1'
#
loop_
_entity.id
_entity.type
_entity.pdbx_description
1 polymer ?
#
loop_
_entity_poly.entity_id
_entity_poly.type
_entity_poly.pdbx_seq_one_letter_code
_entity_poly.pdbx_strand_id
1 'polypeptide(L)' 'MKSRKIKAWLLLHGITQAQVALELGVSKPTVSMFIAGKKTSRRLYLYFVLELGVPKSYFGDKYKEDEKDVAA' A
#
# COMPACT_ATOMS: atom_id res chain seq x y z
N MET A 1 4.18 7.14 -7.11
CA MET A 1 3.06 6.25 -6.72
C MET A 1 1.74 6.90 -7.10
N LYS A 2 0.73 6.12 -7.50
CA LYS A 2 -0.57 6.63 -7.95
C LYS A 2 -1.53 6.76 -6.76
N SER A 3 -1.25 7.69 -5.84
CA SER A 3 -1.95 7.84 -4.55
C SER A 3 -3.48 7.93 -4.67
N ARG A 4 -3.99 8.57 -5.73
CA ARG A 4 -5.44 8.63 -6.01
C ARG A 4 -6.05 7.24 -6.25
N LYS A 5 -5.36 6.35 -6.96
CA LYS A 5 -5.82 4.99 -7.25
C LYS A 5 -5.91 4.15 -5.98
N ILE A 6 -4.90 4.25 -5.10
CA ILE A 6 -4.91 3.53 -3.81
C ILE A 6 -6.04 4.04 -2.92
N LYS A 7 -6.23 5.37 -2.82
CA LYS A 7 -7.34 5.93 -2.02
C LYS A 7 -8.71 5.52 -2.56
N ALA A 8 -8.91 5.54 -3.88
CA ALA A 8 -10.16 5.10 -4.49
C ALA A 8 -10.43 3.61 -4.25
N TRP A 9 -9.38 2.79 -4.35
CA TRP A 9 -9.47 1.36 -4.05
C TRP A 9 -9.91 1.10 -2.61
N LEU A 10 -9.28 1.79 -1.64
CA LEU A 10 -9.65 1.68 -0.22
C LEU A 10 -11.12 2.07 0.02
N LEU A 11 -11.56 3.19 -0.58
CA LEU A 11 -12.94 3.66 -0.46
C LEU A 11 -13.95 2.65 -1.02
N LEU A 12 -13.64 2.06 -2.18
CA LEU A 12 -14.50 1.07 -2.83
C LEU A 12 -14.69 -0.19 -1.97
N HIS A 13 -13.69 -0.56 -1.18
CA HIS A 13 -13.71 -1.73 -0.31
C HIS A 13 -14.14 -1.40 1.14
N GLY A 14 -14.53 -0.15 1.43
CA GLY A 14 -14.93 0.27 2.78
C GLY A 14 -13.77 0.28 3.79
N ILE A 15 -12.52 0.30 3.31
CA ILE A 15 -11.33 0.25 4.16
C ILE A 15 -10.85 1.68 4.43
N THR A 16 -10.65 2.00 5.71
CA THR A 16 -10.11 3.29 6.13
C THR A 16 -8.62 3.20 6.41
N GLN A 17 -7.89 4.31 6.21
CA GLN A 17 -6.48 4.38 6.62
C GLN A 17 -6.27 4.20 8.13
N ALA A 18 -7.31 4.46 8.93
CA ALA A 18 -7.28 4.27 10.38
C ALA A 18 -7.33 2.78 10.76
N GLN A 19 -8.14 1.97 10.07
CA GLN A 19 -8.15 0.52 10.24
C GLN A 19 -6.80 -0.09 9.86
N VAL A 20 -6.25 0.27 8.70
CA VAL A 20 -4.91 -0.17 8.27
C VAL A 20 -3.85 0.20 9.30
N ALA A 21 -3.94 1.41 9.85
CA ALA A 21 -3.02 1.87 10.89
C ALA A 21 -3.14 1.04 12.18
N LEU A 22 -4.37 0.73 12.61
CA LEU A 22 -4.67 -0.08 13.79
C LEU A 22 -4.14 -1.52 13.63
N GLU A 23 -4.47 -2.18 12.53
CA GLU A 23 -4.07 -3.57 12.25
C GLU A 23 -2.56 -3.75 12.19
N LEU A 24 -1.87 -2.71 11.72
CA LEU A 24 -0.42 -2.70 11.67
C LEU A 24 0.20 -2.09 12.95
N GLY A 25 -0.56 -1.51 13.88
CA GLY A 25 0.05 -0.80 15.02
C GLY A 25 1.00 0.33 14.59
N VAL A 26 0.64 1.06 13.54
CA VAL A 26 1.35 2.27 13.07
C VAL A 26 0.44 3.49 13.20
N SER A 27 1.01 4.69 13.09
CA SER A 27 0.19 5.90 13.11
C SER A 27 -0.53 6.13 11.76
N LYS A 28 -1.76 6.65 11.78
CA LYS A 28 -2.48 7.06 10.57
C LYS A 28 -1.67 8.00 9.65
N PRO A 29 -0.91 9.00 10.17
CA PRO A 29 -0.01 9.79 9.34
C PRO A 29 1.05 8.96 8.61
N THR A 30 1.54 7.87 9.20
CA THR A 30 2.49 6.96 8.54
C THR A 30 1.86 6.30 7.32
N VAL A 31 0.62 5.82 7.44
CA VAL A 31 -0.15 5.26 6.31
C VAL A 31 -0.41 6.33 5.24
N SER A 32 -0.80 7.54 5.64
CA SER A 32 -1.04 8.65 4.71
C SER A 32 0.22 9.06 3.94
N MET A 33 1.36 9.20 4.63
CA MET A 33 2.66 9.50 4.02
C MET A 33 3.15 8.38 3.11
N PHE A 34 2.89 7.12 3.49
CA PHE A 34 3.14 5.98 2.62
C PHE A 34 2.31 6.09 1.34
N ILE A 35 0.98 6.20 1.42
CA ILE A 35 0.11 6.32 0.24
C ILE A 35 0.48 7.53 -0.63
N ALA A 36 0.90 8.65 -0.01
CA ALA A 36 1.37 9.85 -0.71
C ALA A 36 2.73 9.67 -1.39
N GLY A 37 3.45 8.57 -1.14
CA GLY A 37 4.78 8.29 -1.69
C GLY A 37 5.90 9.07 -1.02
N LYS A 38 5.62 9.74 0.12
CA LYS A 38 6.59 10.50 0.90
C LYS A 38 7.41 9.62 1.84
N LYS A 39 6.91 8.43 2.17
CA LYS A 39 7.59 7.44 3.01
C LYS A 39 7.52 6.07 2.35
N THR A 40 8.64 5.35 2.35
CA THR A 40 8.67 3.95 1.93
C THR A 40 8.47 3.04 3.14
N SER A 41 7.76 1.93 2.94
CA SER A 41 7.63 0.87 3.93
C SER A 41 7.33 -0.44 3.23
N ARG A 42 8.24 -1.42 3.35
CA ARG A 42 8.03 -2.77 2.81
C ARG A 42 6.84 -3.46 3.47
N ARG A 43 6.66 -3.25 4.79
CA ARG A 43 5.55 -3.86 5.53
C ARG A 43 4.18 -3.33 5.08
N LEU A 44 4.05 -2.01 4.89
CA LEU A 44 2.82 -1.44 4.32
C LEU A 44 2.61 -1.90 2.88
N TYR A 45 3.66 -1.93 2.07
CA TYR A 45 3.54 -2.42 0.69
C TYR A 45 3.02 -3.87 0.63
N LEU A 46 3.65 -4.79 1.38
CA LEU A 46 3.24 -6.20 1.41
C LEU A 46 1.81 -6.35 1.94
N TYR A 47 1.44 -5.64 3.01
CA TYR A 47 0.07 -5.69 3.52
C TYR A 47 -0.94 -5.20 2.48
N PHE A 48 -0.68 -4.08 1.79
CA PHE A 48 -1.59 -3.60 0.75
C PHE A 48 -1.70 -4.56 -0.43
N VAL A 49 -0.61 -5.22 -0.83
CA VAL A 49 -0.61 -6.11 -2.01
C VAL A 49 -1.16 -7.50 -1.69
N LEU A 50 -0.71 -8.11 -0.59
CA LEU A 50 -1.00 -9.50 -0.25
C LEU A 50 -2.30 -9.64 0.55
N GLU A 51 -2.52 -8.78 1.55
CA GLU A 51 -3.70 -8.89 2.42
C GLU A 51 -4.89 -8.15 1.84
N LEU A 52 -4.68 -6.92 1.36
CA LEU A 52 -5.76 -6.13 0.78
C LEU A 52 -5.97 -6.43 -0.71
N GLY A 53 -4.98 -6.97 -1.44
CA GLY A 53 -5.11 -7.21 -2.88
C GLY A 53 -5.04 -5.96 -3.75
N VAL A 54 -4.43 -4.87 -3.27
CA VAL A 54 -4.23 -3.66 -4.06
C VAL A 54 -3.28 -3.96 -5.24
N PRO A 55 -3.67 -3.64 -6.49
CA PRO A 55 -2.83 -3.92 -7.66
C PRO A 55 -1.44 -3.30 -7.56
N LYS A 56 -0.39 -4.12 -7.79
CA LYS A 56 1.02 -3.66 -7.81
C LYS A 56 1.24 -2.46 -8.74
N SER A 57 0.48 -2.38 -9.84
CA SER A 57 0.53 -1.29 -10.83
C SER A 57 0.14 0.10 -10.29
N TYR A 58 -0.43 0.17 -9.08
CA TYR A 58 -0.79 1.42 -8.40
C TYR A 58 0.40 2.00 -7.63
N PHE A 59 1.39 1.17 -7.33
CA PHE A 59 2.64 1.58 -6.70
C PHE A 59 3.60 2.16 -7.74
N GLY A 60 4.59 2.93 -7.27
CA GLY A 60 5.63 3.50 -8.14
C GLY A 60 6.78 2.52 -8.38
N ASP A 61 7.74 2.92 -9.21
CA ASP A 61 8.85 2.05 -9.64
C ASP A 61 9.71 1.50 -8.49
N LYS A 62 9.73 2.21 -7.34
CA LYS A 62 10.37 1.77 -6.08
C LYS A 62 9.87 0.43 -5.52
N TYR A 63 8.81 -0.14 -6.10
CA TYR A 63 8.20 -1.40 -5.69
C TYR A 63 8.02 -2.38 -6.86
N LYS A 64 8.67 -2.14 -8.00
CA LYS A 64 8.60 -3.03 -9.18
C LYS A 64 9.57 -4.22 -9.12
N GLU A 65 10.46 -4.27 -8.14
CA GLU A 65 11.51 -5.31 -8.08
C GLU A 65 11.00 -6.72 -7.71
N ASP A 66 9.82 -6.86 -7.10
CA ASP A 66 9.28 -8.17 -6.66
C ASP A 66 8.57 -8.98 -7.78
N GLU A 67 8.76 -8.65 -9.06
CA GLU A 67 8.22 -9.44 -10.20
C GLU A 67 9.19 -10.53 -10.67
N LYS A 68 10.45 -10.54 -10.19
CA LYS A 68 11.47 -11.51 -10.60
C LYS A 68 11.57 -12.78 -9.74
N ASP A 69 11.01 -12.80 -8.53
CA ASP A 69 11.21 -13.91 -7.58
C ASP A 69 10.09 -14.97 -7.57
N VAL A 70 9.16 -14.93 -8.54
CA VAL A 70 8.11 -15.96 -8.72
C VAL A 70 8.34 -16.78 -10.00
N ALA A 71 9.42 -16.51 -10.73
CA ALA A 71 9.78 -17.18 -11.98
C ALA A 71 11.11 -17.95 -11.92
N ALA A 72 11.57 -18.33 -10.73
CA ALA A 72 12.78 -19.13 -10.50
C ALA A 72 12.46 -20.41 -9.73
#